data_AF-A0A9Q9ADP1-F1
#
_entry.id   AF-A0A9Q9ADP1-F1
#
_cell.length_a   1.000
_cell.length_b   1.000
_cell.length_c   1.000
_cell.angle_alpha   90.00
_cell.angle_beta   90.00
_cell.angle_gamma   90.00
#
_symmetry.space_group_name_H-M   'P 1'
#
loop_
_entity.id
_entity.type
_entity.pdbx_description
1 polymer ?
#
loop_
_entity_poly.entity_id
_entity_poly.type
_entity_poly.pdbx_seq_one_letter_code
_entity_poly.pdbx_strand_id
1 'polypeptide(L)'
;MATTTLDEVDKEIRAIITNLYMVLCQAHEYQGQNTNQAMQTEMRDLLKNLKSLTQKAMLLPTHLPVDIIQYVENSRNPDIYTREFVEAVMRYNQQQKGRSEAYGEFHDILAQTMISGIPDLAADVKKVALASGRPVD
;
A
#
# COMPACT_ATOMS: atom_id res chain seq x y z
N MET A 1 -25.30 6.07 10.90
CA MET A 1 -25.11 4.61 10.72
C MET A 1 -23.83 4.26 11.45
N ALA A 2 -23.82 3.25 12.32
CA ALA A 2 -22.61 2.90 13.07
C ALA A 2 -21.50 2.55 12.08
N THR A 3 -20.37 3.25 12.17
CA THR A 3 -19.18 2.98 11.38
C THR A 3 -18.63 1.63 11.81
N THR A 4 -18.81 0.60 10.99
CA THR A 4 -18.13 -0.67 11.19
C THR A 4 -16.63 -0.41 11.24
N THR A 5 -15.97 -0.89 12.29
CA THR A 5 -14.54 -0.70 12.49
C THR A 5 -13.76 -1.94 12.07
N LEU A 6 -12.47 -1.76 11.77
CA LEU A 6 -11.54 -2.88 11.53
C LEU A 6 -11.53 -3.87 12.71
N ASP A 7 -11.65 -3.37 13.95
CA ASP A 7 -11.69 -4.20 15.16
C ASP A 7 -12.92 -5.10 15.23
N GLU A 8 -14.08 -4.64 14.76
CA GLU A 8 -15.29 -5.46 14.71
C GLU A 8 -15.14 -6.61 13.71
N VAL A 9 -14.53 -6.32 12.56
CA VAL A 9 -14.26 -7.31 11.51
C VAL A 9 -13.18 -8.31 11.97
N ASP A 10 -12.12 -7.87 12.64
CA ASP A 10 -11.10 -8.76 13.22
C ASP A 10 -11.71 -9.74 14.24
N LYS A 11 -12.59 -9.26 15.12
CA LYS A 11 -13.30 -10.13 16.08
C LYS A 11 -14.14 -11.19 15.37
N GLU A 12 -14.87 -10.83 14.31
CA GLU A 12 -15.66 -11.80 13.55
C GLU A 12 -14.80 -12.83 12.83
N ILE A 13 -13.65 -12.42 12.25
CA ILE A 13 -12.69 -13.34 11.64
C ILE A 13 -12.17 -14.35 12.66
N ARG A 14 -11.80 -13.90 13.87
CA ARG A 14 -11.37 -14.80 14.96
C ARG A 14 -12.45 -15.78 15.39
N ALA A 15 -13.71 -15.33 15.44
CA ALA A 15 -14.84 -16.18 15.75
C ALA A 15 -15.03 -17.26 14.66
N ILE A 16 -14.92 -16.89 13.39
CA ILE A 16 -15.01 -17.84 12.26
C ILE A 16 -13.88 -18.88 12.32
N ILE A 17 -12.64 -18.47 12.60
CA ILE A 17 -11.51 -19.39 12.75
C ILE A 17 -11.76 -20.37 13.90
N THR A 18 -12.30 -19.88 15.02
CA THR A 18 -12.68 -20.72 16.17
C THR A 18 -13.77 -21.73 15.80
N ASN A 19 -14.82 -21.30 15.10
CA ASN A 19 -15.89 -22.19 14.64
C ASN A 19 -15.35 -23.28 13.70
N LEU A 20 -14.47 -22.93 12.75
CA LEU A 20 -13.83 -23.90 11.85
C LEU A 20 -13.00 -24.94 12.63
N TYR A 21 -12.26 -24.49 13.64
CA TYR A 21 -11.50 -25.38 14.51
C TYR A 21 -12.40 -26.33 15.31
N MET A 22 -13.50 -25.84 15.89
CA MET A 22 -14.46 -26.67 16.61
C MET A 22 -15.11 -27.73 15.71
N VAL A 23 -15.50 -27.35 14.49
CA VAL A 23 -16.04 -28.30 13.50
C VAL A 23 -15.00 -29.37 13.16
N LEU A 24 -13.72 -29.00 12.99
CA LEU A 24 -12.64 -29.96 12.75
C LEU A 24 -12.49 -30.95 13.90
N CYS A 25 -12.45 -30.47 15.15
CA CYS A 25 -12.35 -31.32 16.33
C CYS A 25 -13.55 -32.27 16.46
N GLN A 26 -14.77 -31.78 16.28
CA GLN A 26 -15.99 -32.60 16.36
C GLN A 26 -16.06 -33.64 15.24
N ALA A 27 -15.60 -33.31 14.03
CA ALA A 27 -15.52 -34.26 12.93
C ALA A 27 -14.49 -35.36 13.19
N HIS A 28 -13.35 -35.02 13.80
CA HIS A 28 -12.32 -35.98 14.19
C HIS A 28 -12.76 -36.89 15.35
N GLU A 29 -13.44 -36.34 16.35
CA GLU A 29 -13.93 -37.06 17.54
C GLU A 29 -15.42 -37.39 17.42
N TYR A 30 -15.84 -37.97 16.29
CA TYR A 30 -17.24 -38.29 16.08
C TYR A 30 -17.72 -39.40 17.02
N GLN A 31 -18.66 -39.08 17.91
CA GLN A 31 -19.22 -39.98 18.93
C GLN A 31 -20.72 -40.28 18.68
N GLY A 32 -21.18 -40.15 17.43
CA GLY A 32 -22.56 -40.48 17.05
C GLY A 32 -23.52 -39.28 17.08
N GLN A 33 -24.75 -39.51 17.54
CA GLN A 33 -25.88 -38.59 17.31
C GLN A 33 -25.72 -37.22 17.98
N ASN A 34 -25.11 -37.17 19.17
CA ASN A 34 -24.85 -35.92 19.89
C ASN A 34 -23.84 -35.05 19.14
N THR A 35 -22.77 -35.65 18.60
CA THR A 35 -21.79 -34.94 17.77
C THR A 35 -22.43 -34.42 16.48
N ASN A 36 -23.36 -35.17 15.89
CA ASN A 36 -24.06 -34.73 14.69
C ASN A 36 -24.90 -33.46 14.92
N GLN A 37 -25.64 -33.40 16.03
CA GLN A 37 -26.44 -32.22 16.39
C GLN A 37 -25.56 -31.00 16.73
N ALA A 38 -24.46 -31.21 17.45
CA ALA A 38 -23.49 -30.15 17.73
C ALA A 38 -22.88 -29.60 16.44
N MET A 39 -22.44 -30.47 15.53
CA MET A 39 -21.85 -30.08 14.25
C MET A 39 -22.83 -29.32 13.35
N GLN A 40 -24.11 -29.73 13.31
CA GLN A 40 -25.15 -28.99 12.58
C GLN A 40 -25.42 -27.59 13.16
N THR A 41 -25.21 -27.42 14.46
CA THR A 41 -25.36 -26.12 15.12
C THR A 41 -24.17 -25.23 14.80
N GLU A 42 -22.95 -25.75 14.93
CA GLU A 42 -21.71 -25.04 14.56
C GLU A 42 -21.66 -24.64 13.09
N MET A 43 -22.11 -25.51 12.17
CA MET A 43 -22.20 -25.15 10.75
C MET A 43 -23.19 -24.00 10.49
N ARG A 44 -24.32 -23.97 11.21
CA ARG A 44 -25.29 -22.86 11.10
C ARG A 44 -24.70 -21.56 11.63
N ASP A 45 -23.97 -21.61 12.73
CA ASP A 45 -23.31 -20.44 13.30
C ASP A 45 -22.16 -19.95 12.42
N LEU A 46 -21.37 -20.85 11.83
CA LEU A 46 -20.35 -20.52 10.83
C LEU A 46 -20.95 -19.80 9.62
N LEU A 47 -22.04 -20.31 9.04
CA LEU A 47 -22.72 -19.68 7.92
C LEU A 47 -23.25 -18.28 8.27
N LYS A 48 -23.83 -18.14 9.47
CA LYS A 48 -24.31 -16.85 9.97
C LYS A 48 -23.17 -15.84 10.12
N ASN A 49 -22.04 -16.28 10.69
CA ASN A 49 -20.86 -15.44 10.89
C ASN A 49 -20.21 -15.03 9.57
N LEU A 50 -20.05 -15.95 8.61
CA LEU A 50 -19.55 -15.64 7.27
C LEU A 50 -20.43 -14.61 6.56
N LYS A 51 -21.76 -14.76 6.63
CA LYS A 51 -22.70 -13.81 6.03
C LYS A 51 -22.59 -12.41 6.66
N SER A 52 -22.49 -12.34 7.99
CA SER A 52 -22.28 -11.08 8.73
C SER A 52 -20.97 -10.41 8.29
N LEU A 53 -19.89 -11.19 8.24
CA LEU A 53 -18.56 -10.70 7.87
C LEU A 53 -18.57 -10.11 6.45
N THR A 54 -19.16 -10.80 5.47
CA THR A 54 -19.24 -10.29 4.09
C THR A 54 -20.00 -8.96 4.03
N GLN A 55 -21.10 -8.83 4.78
CA GLN A 55 -21.89 -7.59 4.80
C GLN A 55 -21.12 -6.43 5.44
N LYS A 56 -20.42 -6.69 6.54
CA LYS A 56 -19.63 -5.70 7.26
C LYS A 56 -18.36 -5.30 6.52
N ALA A 57 -17.68 -6.25 5.89
CA ALA A 57 -16.46 -6.00 5.12
C ALA A 57 -16.70 -5.04 3.94
N MET A 58 -17.88 -5.03 3.33
CA MET A 58 -18.25 -4.08 2.28
C MET A 58 -18.29 -2.61 2.76
N LEU A 59 -18.38 -2.37 4.07
CA LEU A 59 -18.40 -1.04 4.66
C LEU A 59 -16.99 -0.51 4.98
N LEU A 60 -15.96 -1.36 4.86
CA LEU A 60 -14.57 -0.97 5.10
C LEU A 60 -13.97 -0.28 3.86
N PRO A 61 -13.03 0.66 4.04
CA PRO A 61 -12.28 1.22 2.92
C PRO A 61 -11.33 0.15 2.34
N THR A 62 -11.63 -0.33 1.12
CA THR A 62 -10.90 -1.43 0.47
C THR A 62 -9.80 -0.98 -0.50
N HIS A 63 -9.24 0.21 -0.33
CA HIS A 63 -8.15 0.67 -1.21
C HIS A 63 -6.83 0.02 -0.80
N LEU A 64 -6.61 -1.22 -1.25
CA LEU A 64 -5.39 -1.97 -1.05
C LEU A 64 -4.64 -2.13 -2.38
N PRO A 65 -3.32 -1.88 -2.42
CA PRO A 65 -2.48 -2.27 -3.55
C PRO A 65 -2.55 -3.78 -3.81
N VAL A 66 -2.66 -4.16 -5.08
CA VAL A 66 -2.72 -5.58 -5.50
C VAL A 66 -1.48 -6.35 -5.03
N ASP A 67 -0.32 -5.70 -5.02
CA ASP A 67 0.94 -6.29 -4.56
C ASP A 67 0.85 -6.81 -3.12
N ILE A 68 0.10 -6.14 -2.24
CA ILE A 68 -0.07 -6.59 -0.85
C ILE A 68 -0.84 -7.90 -0.79
N ILE A 69 -1.82 -8.11 -1.68
CA ILE A 69 -2.56 -9.37 -1.80
C ILE A 69 -1.57 -10.50 -2.10
N GLN A 70 -0.66 -10.27 -3.05
CA GLN A 70 0.36 -11.24 -3.42
C GLN A 70 1.35 -11.55 -2.28
N TYR A 71 1.63 -10.59 -1.38
CA TYR A 71 2.45 -10.86 -0.20
C TYR A 71 1.74 -11.83 0.74
N VAL A 72 0.44 -11.61 1.00
CA VAL A 72 -0.35 -12.50 1.86
C VAL A 72 -0.51 -13.89 1.25
N GLU A 73 -0.80 -13.99 -0.06
CA GLU A 73 -0.93 -15.27 -0.77
C GLU A 73 0.36 -16.10 -0.71
N ASN A 74 1.52 -15.44 -0.79
CA ASN A 74 2.83 -16.09 -0.67
C ASN A 74 3.29 -16.28 0.78
N SER A 75 2.41 -16.07 1.77
CA SER A 75 2.73 -16.16 3.20
C SER A 75 3.90 -15.25 3.62
N ARG A 76 4.11 -14.14 2.92
CA ARG A 76 5.11 -13.12 3.23
C ARG A 76 4.49 -12.02 4.09
N ASN A 77 5.25 -11.50 5.05
CA ASN A 77 4.77 -10.41 5.89
C ASN A 77 4.46 -9.15 5.04
N PRO A 78 3.20 -8.65 5.00
CA PRO A 78 2.84 -7.46 4.23
C PRO A 78 3.52 -6.18 4.70
N ASP A 79 4.02 -6.11 5.94
CA ASP A 79 4.79 -4.95 6.44
C ASP A 79 6.07 -4.72 5.63
N ILE A 80 6.60 -5.78 5.02
CA ILE A 80 7.79 -5.69 4.17
C ILE A 80 7.48 -4.86 2.92
N TYR A 81 6.27 -4.96 2.35
CA TYR A 81 5.86 -4.12 1.22
C TYR A 81 5.90 -2.64 1.60
N THR A 82 5.35 -2.28 2.76
CA THR A 82 5.36 -0.91 3.26
C THR A 82 6.79 -0.39 3.44
N ARG A 83 7.68 -1.20 4.01
CA ARG A 83 9.11 -0.86 4.16
C ARG A 83 9.76 -0.62 2.80
N GLU A 84 9.62 -1.56 1.85
CA GLU A 84 10.20 -1.46 0.51
C GLU A 84 9.65 -0.26 -0.27
N PHE A 85 8.37 0.06 -0.10
CA PHE A 85 7.74 1.24 -0.69
C PHE A 85 8.36 2.54 -0.15
N VAL A 86 8.50 2.67 1.16
CA VAL A 86 9.14 3.84 1.78
C VAL A 86 10.59 3.97 1.31
N GLU A 87 11.34 2.88 1.30
CA GLU A 87 12.72 2.86 0.79
C GLU A 87 12.80 3.28 -0.68
N ALA A 88 11.88 2.80 -1.52
CA ALA A 88 11.81 3.19 -2.94
C ALA A 88 11.50 4.68 -3.10
N VAL A 89 10.55 5.23 -2.34
CA VAL A 89 10.21 6.66 -2.36
C VAL A 89 11.39 7.51 -1.93
N MET A 90 12.09 7.12 -0.86
CA MET A 90 13.28 7.83 -0.39
C MET A 90 14.39 7.83 -1.45
N ARG A 91 14.68 6.66 -2.03
CA ARG A 91 15.68 6.52 -3.09
C ARG A 91 15.32 7.36 -4.31
N TYR A 92 14.06 7.34 -4.73
CA TYR A 92 13.58 8.10 -5.87
C TYR A 92 13.67 9.62 -5.61
N ASN A 93 13.27 10.08 -4.42
CA ASN A 93 13.38 11.50 -4.05
C ASN A 93 14.85 11.98 -4.11
N GLN A 94 15.77 11.23 -3.48
CA GLN A 94 17.20 11.57 -3.54
C GLN A 94 17.73 11.58 -4.96
N GLN A 95 17.34 10.60 -5.78
CA GLN A 95 17.72 10.55 -7.19
C GLN A 95 17.19 11.75 -7.97
N GLN A 96 15.92 12.13 -7.78
CA GLN A 96 15.33 13.28 -8.46
C GLN A 96 15.96 14.59 -8.02
N LYS A 97 16.26 14.74 -6.73
CA LYS A 97 17.02 15.87 -6.19
C LYS A 97 18.39 15.97 -6.86
N GLY A 98 19.16 14.89 -6.87
CA GLY A 98 20.49 14.88 -7.51
C GLY A 98 20.44 15.18 -9.01
N ARG A 99 19.42 14.68 -9.73
CA ARG A 99 19.21 15.04 -11.14
C ARG A 99 18.89 16.52 -11.32
N SER A 100 18.02 17.08 -10.49
CA SER A 100 17.65 18.51 -10.54
C SER A 100 18.84 19.42 -10.22
N GLU A 101 19.71 19.02 -9.30
CA GLU A 101 20.96 19.70 -8.97
C GLU A 101 21.93 19.64 -10.15
N ALA A 102 22.20 18.45 -10.71
CA ALA A 102 23.09 18.27 -11.85
C ALA A 102 22.62 19.02 -13.12
N TYR A 103 21.32 19.02 -13.41
CA TYR A 103 20.78 19.84 -14.51
C TYR A 103 20.90 21.33 -14.23
N GLY A 104 20.82 21.75 -12.96
CA GLY A 104 21.10 23.12 -12.55
C GLY A 104 22.55 23.53 -12.79
N GLU A 105 23.49 22.71 -12.35
CA GLU A 105 24.92 22.96 -12.57
C GLU A 105 25.26 23.00 -14.07
N PHE A 106 24.71 22.06 -14.86
CA PHE A 106 24.88 22.06 -16.31
C PHE A 106 24.29 23.33 -16.95
N HIS A 107 23.11 23.76 -16.51
CA HIS A 107 22.50 25.01 -16.96
C HIS A 107 23.42 26.21 -16.72
N ASP A 108 23.98 26.34 -15.52
CA ASP A 108 24.81 27.49 -15.14
C ASP A 108 26.13 27.50 -15.93
N ILE A 109 26.79 26.34 -16.08
CA ILE A 109 27.99 26.19 -16.90
C ILE A 109 27.72 26.54 -18.36
N LEU A 110 26.62 26.03 -18.92
CA LEU A 110 26.26 26.28 -20.31
C LEU A 110 25.99 27.77 -20.54
N ALA A 111 25.23 28.40 -19.66
CA ALA A 111 24.92 29.82 -19.77
C ALA A 111 26.20 30.68 -19.70
N GLN A 112 27.10 30.40 -18.75
CA GLN A 112 28.38 31.12 -18.63
C GLN A 112 29.27 30.92 -19.86
N THR A 113 29.32 29.71 -20.39
CA THR A 113 30.08 29.38 -21.61
C THR A 113 29.51 30.10 -22.83
N MET A 114 28.18 30.21 -22.95
CA MET A 114 27.54 30.94 -24.04
C MET A 114 27.77 32.45 -23.94
N ILE A 115 27.67 33.04 -22.74
CA ILE A 115 27.93 34.47 -22.51
C ILE A 115 29.39 34.81 -22.84
N SER A 116 30.34 33.97 -22.43
CA SER A 116 31.77 34.20 -22.69
C SER A 116 32.17 33.92 -24.14
N GLY A 117 31.59 32.90 -24.77
CA GLY A 117 31.90 32.51 -26.14
C GLY A 117 31.21 33.34 -27.22
N ILE A 118 30.01 33.88 -26.92
CA ILE A 118 29.20 34.67 -27.86
C ILE A 118 28.59 35.87 -27.11
N PRO A 119 29.33 36.98 -26.94
CA PRO A 119 28.89 38.13 -26.16
C PRO A 119 27.57 38.74 -26.62
N ASP A 120 27.27 38.70 -27.93
CA ASP A 120 26.04 39.25 -28.51
C ASP A 120 24.77 38.54 -27.99
N LEU A 121 24.87 37.27 -27.58
CA LEU A 121 23.76 36.48 -27.05
C LEU A 121 23.57 36.61 -25.54
N ALA A 122 24.45 37.36 -24.85
CA ALA A 122 24.45 37.40 -23.38
C ALA A 122 23.11 37.88 -22.79
N ALA A 123 22.47 38.87 -23.42
CA ALA A 123 21.17 39.39 -22.97
C ALA A 123 20.05 38.34 -23.10
N ASP A 124 20.05 37.58 -24.20
CA ASP A 124 19.04 36.55 -24.46
C ASP A 124 19.24 35.35 -23.53
N VAL A 125 20.48 34.92 -23.31
CA VAL A 125 20.81 33.83 -22.37
C VAL A 125 20.35 34.18 -20.96
N LYS A 126 20.64 35.41 -20.48
CA LYS A 126 20.18 35.88 -19.16
C LYS A 126 18.66 35.94 -19.06
N LYS A 127 17.97 36.35 -20.12
CA LYS A 127 16.50 36.38 -20.18
C LYS A 127 15.90 34.96 -20.09
N VAL A 128 16.48 33.99 -20.79
CA VAL A 128 16.03 32.59 -20.75
C VAL A 128 16.29 31.97 -19.37
N ALA A 129 17.46 32.22 -18.79
CA ALA A 129 17.82 31.76 -17.44
C ALA A 129 16.90 32.34 -16.35
N LEU A 130 16.56 33.63 -16.46
CA LEU A 130 15.58 34.24 -15.57
C LEU A 130 14.19 33.57 -15.72
N ALA A 131 13.77 33.30 -16.96
CA ALA A 131 12.50 32.63 -17.24
C ALA A 131 12.46 31.16 -16.78
N SER A 132 13.61 30.47 -16.73
CA SER A 132 13.73 29.11 -16.21
C SER A 132 13.71 29.03 -14.67
N GLY A 133 13.69 30.18 -13.99
CA GLY A 133 13.73 30.26 -12.52
C GLY A 133 15.13 30.10 -11.93
N ARG A 134 16.18 30.11 -12.76
CA ARG A 134 17.59 30.06 -12.37
C ARG A 134 18.35 31.21 -13.04
N PRO A 135 18.27 32.45 -12.51
CA PRO A 135 19.02 33.56 -13.07
C PRO A 135 20.54 33.32 -12.97
N VAL A 136 21.27 33.73 -14.01
CA VAL A 136 22.74 33.73 -14.06
C VAL A 136 23.26 35.16 -14.20
N ASP A 137 24.41 35.42 -13.58
CA ASP A 137 25.06 36.73 -13.50
C ASP A 137 25.72 37.21 -14.80
#